data_AF-A0ABD5PQE7-F1
#
_entry.id   AF-A0ABD5PQE7-F1
#
_cell.length_a   1.000
_cell.length_b   1.000
_cell.length_c   1.000
_cell.angle_alpha   90.00
_cell.angle_beta   90.00
_cell.angle_gamma   90.00
#
_symmetry.space_group_name_H-M   'P 1'
#
loop_
_entity.id
_entity.type
_entity.pdbx_description
1 polymer ?
#
loop_
_entity_poly.entity_id
_entity_poly.type
_entity_poly.pdbx_seq_one_letter_code
_entity_poly.pdbx_strand_id
1 'polypeptide(L)'
;MGGIIDTIKLAGVLVLALPAALAGLDLLLLQGETLVGGALIALAILLVLVEQRLTTPGDVPGLVAKRLFGSVVKEPESDPESDE
;
A
#
# COMPACT_ATOMS: atom_id res chain seq x y z
N MET A 1 7.31 10.61 17.21
CA MET A 1 6.08 11.43 17.24
C MET A 1 5.05 10.68 16.42
N GLY A 2 4.10 9.99 17.07
CA GLY A 2 3.00 9.33 16.35
C GLY A 2 1.89 10.33 16.12
N GLY A 3 1.76 10.82 14.89
CA GLY A 3 0.66 11.71 14.51
C GLY A 3 -0.61 10.91 14.18
N ILE A 4 -1.76 11.58 14.19
CA ILE A 4 -3.05 10.98 13.75
C ILE A 4 -2.95 10.39 12.34
N ILE A 5 -2.09 10.99 11.49
CA ILE A 5 -1.80 10.51 10.14
C ILE A 5 -1.16 9.12 10.16
N ASP A 6 -0.23 8.86 11.09
CA ASP A 6 0.41 7.55 11.19
C ASP A 6 -0.57 6.47 11.65
N THR A 7 -1.50 6.82 12.56
CA THR A 7 -2.55 5.90 12.99
C THR A 7 -3.53 5.58 11.87
N ILE A 8 -3.83 6.53 11.00
CA ILE A 8 -4.73 6.32 9.86
C ILE A 8 -4.08 5.44 8.79
N LYS A 9 -2.78 5.64 8.52
CA LYS A 9 -2.02 4.78 7.60
C LYS A 9 -2.03 3.32 8.06
N LEU A 10 -1.69 3.12 9.34
CA LEU A 10 -1.68 1.79 9.95
C LEU A 10 -3.08 1.15 9.93
N ALA A 11 -4.12 1.93 10.25
CA ALA A 11 -5.50 1.46 10.14
C ALA A 11 -5.86 1.03 8.70
N GLY A 12 -5.35 1.72 7.67
CA GLY A 12 -5.55 1.36 6.26
C GLY A 12 -4.94 0.00 5.89
N VAL A 13 -3.74 -0.30 6.36
CA VAL A 13 -3.10 -1.61 6.10
C VAL A 13 -3.77 -2.74 6.88
N LEU A 14 -4.25 -2.46 8.09
CA LEU A 14 -5.00 -3.44 8.87
C LEU A 14 -6.26 -3.95 8.16
N VAL A 15 -6.87 -3.17 7.26
CA VAL A 15 -8.01 -3.63 6.44
C VAL A 15 -7.65 -4.86 5.60
N LEU A 16 -6.39 -4.99 5.15
CA LEU A 16 -5.90 -6.15 4.40
C LEU A 16 -5.22 -7.19 5.29
N ALA A 17 -4.49 -6.73 6.31
CA ALA A 17 -3.73 -7.64 7.17
C ALA A 17 -4.63 -8.45 8.12
N LEU A 18 -5.71 -7.87 8.65
CA LEU A 18 -6.65 -8.56 9.53
C LEU A 18 -7.34 -9.76 8.89
N PRO A 19 -7.98 -9.65 7.71
CA PRO A 19 -8.61 -10.82 7.09
C PRO A 19 -7.59 -11.91 6.74
N ALA A 20 -6.38 -11.54 6.29
CA ALA A 20 -5.31 -12.50 6.05
C ALA A 20 -4.84 -13.19 7.33
N ALA A 21 -4.68 -12.44 8.43
CA ALA A 21 -4.30 -12.99 9.73
C ALA A 21 -5.36 -13.92 10.31
N LEU A 22 -6.64 -13.53 10.23
CA LEU A 22 -7.76 -14.35 10.70
C LEU A 22 -7.89 -15.64 9.89
N ALA A 23 -7.82 -15.56 8.55
CA ALA A 23 -7.80 -16.74 7.69
C ALA A 23 -6.58 -17.62 7.98
N GLY A 24 -5.41 -17.03 8.17
CA GLY A 24 -4.19 -17.75 8.53
C GLY A 24 -4.31 -18.50 9.86
N LEU A 25 -4.87 -17.86 10.90
CA LEU A 25 -5.11 -18.48 12.20
C LEU A 25 -6.13 -19.63 12.11
N ASP A 26 -7.19 -19.46 11.33
CA ASP A 26 -8.22 -20.48 11.13
C ASP A 26 -7.64 -21.72 10.44
N LEU A 27 -6.95 -21.52 9.31
CA LEU A 27 -6.28 -22.62 8.60
C LEU A 27 -5.21 -23.32 9.44
N LEU A 28 -4.42 -22.55 10.21
CA LEU A 28 -3.32 -23.07 11.00
C LEU A 28 -3.80 -23.84 12.24
N LEU A 29 -4.79 -23.32 12.96
CA LEU A 29 -5.22 -23.84 14.26
C LEU A 29 -6.45 -24.74 14.20
N LEU A 30 -7.41 -24.42 13.34
CA LEU A 30 -8.70 -25.12 13.25
C LEU A 30 -8.67 -26.20 12.16
N GLN A 31 -7.98 -25.95 11.04
CA GLN A 31 -7.94 -26.86 9.91
C GLN A 31 -6.68 -27.72 9.83
N GLY A 32 -5.62 -27.36 10.56
CA GLY A 32 -4.35 -28.09 10.59
C GLY A 32 -3.48 -27.92 9.34
N GLU A 33 -3.86 -27.02 8.43
CA GLU A 33 -3.10 -26.68 7.22
C GLU A 33 -1.98 -25.68 7.53
N THR A 34 -0.89 -26.22 8.08
CA THR A 34 0.25 -25.43 8.56
C THR A 34 0.96 -24.63 7.48
N LEU A 35 1.07 -25.17 6.26
CA LEU A 35 1.70 -24.48 5.14
C LEU A 35 0.92 -23.23 4.72
N VAL A 36 -0.38 -23.39 4.43
CA VAL A 36 -1.22 -22.30 3.94
C VAL A 36 -1.50 -21.29 5.05
N GLY A 37 -1.87 -21.77 6.25
CA GLY A 37 -2.09 -20.90 7.41
C GLY A 37 -0.83 -20.12 7.79
N GLY A 38 0.32 -20.78 7.83
CA GLY A 38 1.61 -20.13 8.10
C GLY A 38 2.00 -19.10 7.04
N ALA A 39 1.75 -19.39 5.76
CA ALA A 39 2.00 -18.44 4.66
C ALA A 39 1.13 -17.18 4.78
N LEU A 40 -0.15 -17.32 5.15
CA LEU A 40 -1.05 -16.18 5.36
C LEU A 40 -0.65 -15.34 6.57
N ILE A 41 -0.25 -15.96 7.68
CA ILE A 41 0.29 -15.25 8.85
C ILE A 41 1.55 -14.48 8.48
N ALA A 42 2.49 -15.14 7.79
CA ALA A 42 3.72 -14.51 7.33
C ALA A 42 3.43 -13.33 6.41
N LEU A 43 2.50 -13.48 5.47
CA LEU A 43 2.05 -12.43 4.57
C LEU A 43 1.44 -11.24 5.34
N ALA A 44 0.58 -11.49 6.33
CA ALA A 44 -0.01 -10.43 7.16
C ALA A 44 1.08 -9.63 7.90
N ILE A 45 2.07 -10.32 8.48
CA ILE A 45 3.23 -9.67 9.13
C ILE A 45 4.03 -8.86 8.09
N LEU A 46 4.25 -9.42 6.90
CA LEU A 46 4.98 -8.76 5.81
C LEU A 46 4.29 -7.48 5.37
N LEU A 47 2.96 -7.49 5.21
CA LEU A 47 2.18 -6.30 4.86
C LEU A 47 2.36 -5.17 5.87
N VAL A 48 2.33 -5.50 7.17
CA VAL A 48 2.53 -4.51 8.25
C VAL A 48 3.98 -4.00 8.27
N LEU A 49 4.96 -4.89 8.10
CA LEU A 49 6.38 -4.50 8.07
C LEU A 49 6.75 -3.67 6.84
N VAL A 50 6.19 -4.01 5.68
CA VAL A 50 6.33 -3.24 4.43
C VAL A 50 5.82 -1.83 4.64
N GLU A 51 4.65 -1.66 5.24
CA GLU A 51 4.13 -0.34 5.57
C GLU A 51 5.05 0.41 6.52
N GLN A 52 5.51 -0.22 7.60
CA GLN A 52 6.37 0.44 8.59
C GLN A 52 7.78 0.79 8.04
N ARG A 53 8.30 0.04 7.07
CA ARG A 53 9.67 0.23 6.53
C ARG A 53 9.70 1.02 5.22
N LEU A 54 8.79 0.79 4.26
CA LEU A 54 8.74 1.53 3.00
C LEU A 54 8.00 2.86 3.12
N THR A 55 7.14 3.03 4.12
CA THR A 55 6.44 4.30 4.37
C THR A 55 7.17 5.16 5.40
N THR A 56 8.50 5.03 5.50
CA THR A 56 9.33 6.04 6.16
C THR A 56 8.94 7.38 5.53
N PRO A 57 8.30 8.29 6.29
CA PRO A 57 7.23 9.16 5.79
C PRO A 57 7.64 10.24 4.77
N GLY A 58 8.91 10.29 4.37
CA GLY A 58 9.48 11.30 3.49
C GLY A 58 9.30 11.07 1.99
N ASP A 59 9.39 9.84 1.47
CA ASP A 59 9.92 9.70 0.10
C ASP A 59 8.93 9.29 -1.00
N VAL A 60 7.70 8.88 -0.68
CA VAL A 60 6.78 8.31 -1.71
C VAL A 60 5.47 9.07 -1.94
N PRO A 61 4.76 9.59 -0.91
CA PRO A 61 3.46 10.24 -1.13
C PRO A 61 3.56 11.48 -2.03
N GLY A 62 4.64 12.26 -1.89
CA GLY A 62 4.88 13.46 -2.69
C GLY A 62 5.20 13.18 -4.16
N LEU A 63 5.91 12.09 -4.46
CA LEU A 63 6.33 11.76 -5.83
C LEU A 63 5.16 11.27 -6.70
N VAL A 64 4.26 10.45 -6.13
CA VAL A 64 3.08 9.96 -6.86
C VAL A 64 2.06 11.08 -7.06
N ALA A 65 1.83 11.90 -6.04
CA ALA A 65 0.99 13.10 -6.17
C ALA A 65 1.52 14.02 -7.26
N LYS A 66 2.83 14.35 -7.25
CA LYS A 66 3.43 15.25 -8.24
C LYS A 66 3.42 14.67 -9.66
N ARG A 67 3.46 13.35 -9.82
CA ARG A 67 3.37 12.69 -11.13
C ARG A 67 1.93 12.60 -11.67
N LEU A 68 0.94 12.44 -10.80
CA LEU A 68 -0.47 12.49 -11.18
C LEU A 68 -0.93 13.93 -11.48
N PHE A 69 -0.57 14.91 -10.64
CA PHE A 69 -0.79 16.33 -10.95
C PHE A 69 -0.02 16.78 -12.19
N GLY A 70 1.23 16.33 -12.33
CA GLY A 70 2.05 16.61 -13.51
C GLY A 70 1.49 15.99 -14.79
N SER A 71 0.93 14.79 -14.75
CA SER A 71 0.38 14.13 -15.94
C SER A 71 -1.01 14.63 -16.34
N VAL A 72 -1.78 15.21 -15.41
CA VAL A 72 -3.08 15.85 -15.71
C VAL A 72 -2.90 17.28 -16.22
N VAL A 73 -1.85 17.98 -15.77
CA VAL A 73 -1.53 19.33 -16.23
C VAL A 73 -0.70 19.33 -17.53
N LYS A 74 0.02 18.23 -17.83
CA LYS A 74 0.87 18.15 -19.01
C LYS A 74 0.13 17.58 -20.22
N GLU A 75 -0.56 18.52 -20.87
CA GLU A 75 -0.75 18.71 -22.31
C GLU A 75 -1.74 17.82 -23.09
N PRO A 76 -2.45 18.47 -24.03
CA PRO A 76 -2.01 18.29 -25.42
C PRO A 76 -1.51 19.62 -26.02
N GLU A 77 -0.18 19.78 -26.06
CA GLU A 77 0.49 20.51 -27.14
C GLU A 77 0.88 19.45 -28.19
N SER A 78 0.13 19.43 -29.29
CA SER A 78 0.43 18.82 -30.60
C SER A 78 -0.56 19.52 -31.54
N ASP A 79 -0.19 20.36 -32.52
CA ASP A 79 0.83 20.18 -33.55
C ASP A 79 1.26 21.53 -34.20
N PRO A 80 2.34 21.54 -35.00
CA PRO A 80 3.00 22.71 -35.62
C PRO A 80 2.44 23.12 -37.00
N GLU A 81 2.81 24.34 -37.42
CA GLU A 81 2.66 24.97 -38.76
C GLU A 81 1.24 25.22 -39.31
N SER A 82 0.93 26.49 -39.64
CA SER A 82 0.49 26.96 -40.99
C SER A 82 -0.02 28.42 -40.97
N ASP A 83 0.63 29.26 -41.79
CA ASP A 83 0.18 30.49 -42.50
C ASP A 83 -0.39 31.71 -41.76
N GLU A 84 0.37 32.82 -41.75
CA GLU A 84 0.08 34.10 -42.45
C GLU A 84 1.30 35.05 -42.47
#